data_AF-A0A645CWV9-F1
#
_entry.id   AF-A0A645CWV9-F1
#
_cell.length_a   1.000
_cell.length_b   1.000
_cell.length_c   1.000
_cell.angle_alpha   90.00
_cell.angle_beta   90.00
_cell.angle_gamma   90.00
#
_symmetry.space_group_name_H-M   'P 1'
#
loop_
_entity.id
_entity.type
_entity.pdbx_description
1 polymer ?
#
loop_
_entity_poly.entity_id
_entity_poly.type
_entity_poly.pdbx_seq_one_letter_code
_entity_poly.pdbx_strand_id
1 'polypeptide(L)'
;MNINKDINTNVGVEQEEYDESEAMVRGKTTFKDVIDYGVSEDKIDEIIGASIPNHEMNIRDYCIDNGLSFSTVKSALQEEVDNINN
;
A
#
# COMPACT_ATOMS: atom_id res chain seq x y z
N MET A 1 8.14 -31.56 -34.68
CA MET A 1 8.01 -30.11 -34.46
C MET A 1 8.05 -29.93 -32.95
N ASN A 2 9.16 -29.42 -32.42
CA ASN A 2 9.35 -29.16 -30.98
C ASN A 2 8.76 -27.79 -30.62
N ILE A 3 8.59 -27.57 -29.31
CA ILE A 3 8.24 -26.36 -28.54
C ILE A 3 6.72 -26.21 -28.31
N ASN A 4 6.19 -26.25 -27.09
CA ASN A 4 6.62 -25.61 -25.83
C ASN A 4 6.39 -26.60 -24.66
N LYS A 5 7.42 -27.04 -23.93
CA LYS A 5 8.26 -26.31 -22.96
C LYS A 5 7.43 -25.79 -21.79
N ASP A 6 7.64 -26.46 -20.67
CA ASP A 6 7.15 -26.12 -19.34
C ASP A 6 7.24 -24.62 -19.06
N ILE A 7 6.10 -24.03 -18.71
CA ILE A 7 6.08 -22.84 -17.85
C ILE A 7 5.12 -23.10 -16.70
N ASN A 8 5.56 -24.02 -15.83
CA ASN A 8 5.32 -23.83 -14.41
C ASN A 8 6.11 -22.58 -14.01
N THR A 9 5.41 -21.49 -13.71
CA THR A 9 5.94 -20.47 -12.83
C THR A 9 4.84 -20.12 -11.85
N ASN A 10 4.70 -21.01 -10.87
CA ASN A 10 4.37 -20.63 -9.50
C ASN A 10 5.33 -19.50 -9.10
N VAL A 11 4.98 -18.27 -9.43
CA VAL A 11 5.68 -17.07 -8.97
C VAL A 11 5.45 -17.02 -7.47
N GLY A 12 6.55 -17.21 -6.73
CA GLY A 12 6.55 -17.27 -5.28
C GLY A 12 5.79 -16.08 -4.72
N VAL A 13 4.65 -16.39 -4.10
CA VAL A 13 4.15 -15.59 -2.99
C VAL A 13 5.22 -15.68 -1.91
N GLU A 14 6.19 -14.77 -1.99
CA GLU A 14 6.97 -14.37 -0.83
C GLU A 14 5.95 -13.75 0.13
N GLN A 15 5.33 -14.61 0.94
CA GLN A 15 4.75 -14.24 2.21
C GLN A 15 5.92 -13.70 3.04
N GLU A 16 6.27 -12.44 2.81
CA GLU A 16 6.96 -11.64 3.81
C GLU A 16 6.04 -11.68 5.02
N GLU A 17 6.46 -12.48 6.00
CA GLU A 17 5.96 -12.49 7.36
C GLU A 17 6.07 -11.04 7.86
N TYR A 18 4.99 -10.29 7.67
CA TYR A 18 4.87 -8.96 8.23
C TYR A 18 4.72 -9.17 9.71
N ASP A 19 5.78 -8.84 10.43
CA ASP A 19 5.69 -8.62 11.86
C ASP A 19 4.58 -7.57 12.07
N GLU A 20 3.39 -8.01 12.47
CA GLU A 20 2.20 -7.19 12.76
C GLU A 20 2.47 -6.17 13.88
N SER A 21 3.67 -6.19 14.47
CA SER A 21 4.06 -5.34 15.60
C SER A 21 4.37 -3.89 15.23
N GLU A 22 4.60 -3.55 13.96
CA GLU A 22 4.83 -2.16 13.56
C GLU A 22 3.96 -1.78 12.36
N ALA A 23 2.90 -1.01 12.61
CA ALA A 23 2.08 -0.40 11.57
C ALA A 23 2.93 0.55 10.71
N MET A 24 3.44 0.05 9.58
CA MET A 24 4.40 0.75 8.73
C MET A 24 3.91 0.82 7.29
N VAL A 25 3.87 2.03 6.73
CA VAL A 25 3.49 2.27 5.34
C VAL A 25 4.66 1.91 4.40
N ARG A 26 4.45 0.88 3.59
CA ARG A 26 5.39 0.35 2.58
C ARG A 26 4.80 0.45 1.18
N GLY A 27 5.61 0.10 0.18
CA GLY A 27 5.19 0.18 -1.23
C GLY A 27 4.03 -0.76 -1.62
N LYS A 28 3.87 -1.85 -0.86
CA LYS A 28 2.80 -2.85 -1.00
C LYS A 28 1.66 -2.67 0.02
N THR A 29 1.66 -1.55 0.73
CA THR A 29 0.58 -1.19 1.66
C THR A 29 -0.59 -0.63 0.84
N THR A 30 -1.77 -1.17 1.10
CA THR A 30 -3.02 -0.75 0.49
C THR A 30 -3.69 0.35 1.33
N PHE A 31 -4.66 1.05 0.75
CA PHE A 31 -5.48 1.98 1.53
C PHE A 31 -6.21 1.28 2.66
N LYS A 32 -6.68 0.05 2.43
CA LYS A 32 -7.30 -0.80 3.45
C LYS A 32 -6.37 -1.03 4.63
N ASP A 33 -5.09 -1.35 4.39
CA ASP A 33 -4.14 -1.59 5.48
C ASP A 33 -3.97 -0.34 6.36
N VAL A 34 -3.90 0.85 5.75
CA VAL A 34 -3.77 2.12 6.50
C VAL A 34 -5.03 2.46 7.31
N ILE A 35 -6.21 2.12 6.79
CA ILE A 35 -7.47 2.20 7.54
C ILE A 35 -7.47 1.20 8.69
N ASP A 36 -6.99 -0.03 8.46
CA ASP A 36 -6.88 -1.06 9.48
C ASP A 36 -5.85 -0.68 10.57
N TYR A 37 -4.83 0.14 10.24
CA TYR A 37 -3.92 0.76 11.21
C TYR A 37 -4.58 1.88 12.04
N GLY A 38 -5.80 2.30 11.69
CA GLY A 38 -6.63 3.25 12.43
C GLY A 38 -6.74 4.64 11.81
N VAL A 39 -6.11 4.90 10.67
CA VAL A 39 -6.22 6.20 9.98
C VAL A 39 -7.59 6.30 9.31
N SER A 40 -8.30 7.40 9.50
CA SER A 40 -9.62 7.58 8.88
C SER A 40 -9.52 7.81 7.37
N GLU A 41 -10.55 7.37 6.63
CA GLU A 41 -10.68 7.62 5.18
C GLU A 41 -10.60 9.12 4.87
N ASP A 42 -11.29 9.97 5.63
CA ASP A 42 -11.22 11.43 5.47
C ASP A 42 -9.79 11.96 5.51
N LYS A 43 -8.95 11.39 6.39
CA LYS A 43 -7.56 11.85 6.54
C LYS A 43 -6.69 11.38 5.37
N ILE A 44 -6.94 10.18 4.88
CA ILE A 44 -6.30 9.65 3.68
C ILE A 44 -6.70 10.52 2.47
N ASP A 45 -7.97 10.86 2.34
CA ASP A 45 -8.50 11.73 1.28
C ASP A 45 -7.82 13.10 1.28
N GLU A 46 -7.62 13.71 2.45
CA GLU A 46 -6.87 14.95 2.61
C GLU A 46 -5.41 14.81 2.14
N ILE A 47 -4.74 13.70 2.49
CA ILE A 47 -3.33 13.46 2.17
C ILE A 47 -3.13 13.23 0.67
N ILE A 48 -4.02 12.46 0.04
CA ILE A 48 -3.93 12.16 -1.40
C ILE A 48 -4.62 13.21 -2.27
N GLY A 49 -5.36 14.14 -1.66
CA GLY A 49 -6.07 15.22 -2.33
C GLY A 49 -7.25 14.78 -3.19
N ALA A 50 -7.75 13.56 -2.98
CA ALA A 50 -8.86 12.96 -3.71
C ALA A 50 -9.50 11.84 -2.88
N SER A 51 -10.69 11.38 -3.26
CA SER A 51 -11.29 10.24 -2.57
C SER A 51 -10.64 8.92 -2.96
N ILE A 52 -10.47 8.03 -1.97
CA ILE A 52 -9.93 6.68 -2.18
C ILE A 52 -10.71 5.97 -3.31
N PRO A 53 -10.04 5.60 -4.43
CA PRO A 53 -10.74 4.99 -5.57
C PRO A 53 -11.05 3.51 -5.36
N ASN A 54 -10.18 2.78 -4.65
CA ASN A 54 -10.33 1.37 -4.30
C ASN A 54 -9.48 1.07 -3.07
N HIS A 55 -10.10 0.50 -2.03
CA HIS A 55 -9.43 0.24 -0.76
C HIS A 55 -8.33 -0.84 -0.90
N GLU A 56 -8.45 -1.75 -1.87
CA GLU A 56 -7.43 -2.78 -2.15
C GLU A 56 -6.28 -2.26 -3.03
N MET A 57 -6.35 -1.02 -3.51
CA MET A 57 -5.29 -0.46 -4.34
C MET A 57 -4.05 -0.16 -3.49
N ASN A 58 -2.87 -0.47 -4.03
CA ASN A 58 -1.60 -0.06 -3.44
C ASN A 58 -1.45 1.46 -3.50
N ILE A 59 -1.03 2.04 -2.38
CA ILE A 59 -0.80 3.50 -2.29
C ILE A 59 0.28 3.94 -3.27
N ARG A 60 1.31 3.11 -3.48
CA ARG A 60 2.38 3.38 -4.47
C ARG A 60 1.81 3.44 -5.89
N ASP A 61 1.02 2.46 -6.28
CA ASP A 61 0.46 2.38 -7.63
C ASP A 61 -0.48 3.55 -7.87
N TYR A 62 -1.33 3.88 -6.89
CA TYR A 62 -2.16 5.09 -6.92
C TYR A 62 -1.32 6.36 -7.15
N CYS A 63 -0.20 6.51 -6.44
CA CYS A 63 0.67 7.67 -6.63
C CYS A 63 1.25 7.73 -8.05
N ILE A 64 1.68 6.59 -8.59
CA ILE A 64 2.23 6.52 -9.96
C ILE A 64 1.17 6.90 -10.99
N ASP A 65 -0.04 6.36 -10.86
CA ASP A 65 -1.15 6.59 -11.79
C ASP A 65 -1.62 8.06 -11.79
N ASN A 66 -1.51 8.73 -10.65
CA ASN A 66 -1.91 10.13 -10.47
C ASN A 66 -0.74 11.13 -10.58
N GLY A 67 0.47 10.67 -10.90
CA GLY A 67 1.66 11.52 -10.98
C GLY A 67 2.07 12.16 -9.64
N LEU A 68 1.70 11.53 -8.52
CA LEU A 68 2.03 11.95 -7.16
C LEU A 68 3.35 11.34 -6.68
N SER A 69 3.97 12.00 -5.72
CA SER A 69 5.18 11.51 -5.06
C SER A 69 4.83 10.50 -3.97
N PHE A 70 5.12 9.22 -4.20
CA PHE A 70 4.90 8.17 -3.20
C PHE A 70 5.63 8.44 -1.88
N SER A 71 6.84 9.01 -1.91
CA SER A 71 7.59 9.31 -0.67
C SER A 71 6.87 10.37 0.18
N THR A 72 6.28 11.38 -0.46
CA THR A 72 5.52 12.44 0.22
C THR A 72 4.26 11.88 0.86
N VAL A 73 3.47 11.12 0.09
CA VAL A 73 2.23 10.49 0.59
C VAL A 73 2.55 9.48 1.70
N LYS A 74 3.59 8.65 1.52
CA LYS A 74 4.04 7.70 2.54
C LYS A 74 4.38 8.41 3.85
N SER A 75 5.18 9.48 3.81
CA SER A 75 5.58 10.18 5.02
C SER A 75 4.38 10.75 5.78
N ALA A 76 3.42 11.35 5.06
CA ALA A 76 2.21 11.88 5.68
C ALA A 76 1.33 10.77 6.29
N LEU A 77 1.14 9.66 5.58
CA LEU A 77 0.37 8.53 6.12
C LEU A 77 1.07 7.87 7.31
N GLN A 78 2.40 7.73 7.27
CA GLN A 78 3.16 7.20 8.40
C GLN A 78 3.02 8.09 9.64
N GLU A 79 3.05 9.41 9.49
CA GLU A 79 2.85 10.34 10.60
C GLU A 79 1.48 10.14 11.27
N GLU A 80 0.41 9.94 10.50
CA GLU A 80 -0.92 9.63 11.05
C GLU A 80 -0.95 8.27 11.76
N VAL A 81 -0.32 7.25 11.20
CA VAL A 81 -0.20 5.93 11.83
C VAL A 81 0.58 6.01 13.14
N ASP A 82 1.66 6.77 13.18
CA ASP A 82 2.49 6.98 14.37
C ASP A 82 1.69 7.74 15.45
N ASN A 83 0.87 8.72 15.07
CA ASN A 83 0.00 9.47 15.98
C ASN A 83 -1.06 8.60 16.67
N ILE A 84 -1.48 7.49 16.04
CA ILE A 84 -2.47 6.56 16.61
C ILE A 84 -1.83 5.62 17.65
N ASN A 85 -0.56 5.25 17.43
CA ASN A 85 0.14 4.24 18.23
C ASN A 85 1.01 4.83 19.37
N ASN A 86 0.95 6.15 19.61
CA ASN A 86 1.77 6.86 20.61
C ASN A 86 0.92 7.48 21.74
#